data_AF-A0A1I4R8D3-F1
#
_entry.id   AF-A0A1I4R8D3-F1
#
_cell.length_a   1.000
_cell.length_b   1.000
_cell.length_c   1.000
_cell.angle_alpha   90.00
_cell.angle_beta   90.00
_cell.angle_gamma   90.00
#
_symmetry.space_group_name_H-M   'P 1'
#
loop_
_entity.id
_entity.type
_entity.pdbx_description
1 polymer ?
#
loop_
_entity_poly.entity_id
_entity_poly.type
_entity_poly.pdbx_seq_one_letter_code
_entity_poly.pdbx_strand_id
1 'polypeptide(L)'
;MILGHTTYSRAEVLGLNERTYRDYEAGTLRLSPYRLVQIARALCVEPGFWFVGAPNGVFEPSPPIDTGNIGNGDTRRLLHAWSVNAGEPRKHFLHLALALARHCRLL
;
A
#
# COMPACT_ATOMS: atom_id res chain seq x y z
N MET A 1 -5.17 0.65 -29.34
CA MET A 1 -6.25 -0.34 -29.47
C MET A 1 -5.94 -1.47 -28.49
N ILE A 2 -6.58 -1.49 -27.31
CA ILE A 2 -6.45 -2.62 -26.37
C ILE A 2 -7.84 -3.21 -26.17
N LEU A 3 -7.91 -4.52 -26.41
CA LEU A 3 -9.09 -5.36 -26.59
C LEU A 3 -10.02 -5.34 -25.37
N GLY A 4 -11.31 -5.09 -25.62
CA GLY A 4 -12.37 -6.12 -25.64
C GLY A 4 -12.34 -7.29 -24.65
N HIS A 5 -11.72 -7.16 -23.48
CA HIS A 5 -11.96 -8.11 -22.39
C HIS A 5 -13.35 -7.83 -21.83
N THR A 6 -14.23 -8.79 -22.02
CA THR A 6 -15.52 -8.90 -21.34
C THR A 6 -15.34 -8.50 -19.88
N THR A 7 -16.22 -7.62 -19.39
CA THR A 7 -16.22 -7.05 -18.03
C THR A 7 -16.06 -8.10 -16.93
N TYR A 8 -16.42 -9.35 -17.24
CA TYR A 8 -16.31 -10.55 -16.42
C TYR A 8 -14.88 -11.05 -16.14
N SER A 9 -13.81 -10.35 -16.55
CA SER A 9 -12.42 -10.80 -16.26
C SER A 9 -11.46 -9.73 -15.70
N ARG A 10 -11.89 -8.47 -15.56
CA ARG A 10 -11.01 -7.40 -15.03
C ARG A 10 -11.18 -7.17 -13.52
N ALA A 11 -12.40 -7.27 -13.02
CA ALA A 11 -12.66 -7.14 -11.59
C ALA A 11 -11.98 -8.28 -10.81
N GLU A 12 -12.01 -9.51 -11.34
CA GLU A 12 -11.37 -10.67 -10.74
C GLU A 12 -9.84 -10.56 -10.71
N VAL A 13 -9.21 -10.11 -11.80
CA VAL A 13 -7.76 -9.84 -11.85
C VAL A 13 -7.33 -8.79 -10.82
N LEU A 14 -8.20 -7.84 -10.51
CA LEU A 14 -7.96 -6.81 -9.49
C LEU A 14 -8.40 -7.22 -8.08
N GLY A 15 -9.01 -8.40 -7.91
CA GLY A 15 -9.61 -8.85 -6.65
C GLY A 15 -10.73 -7.93 -6.15
N LEU A 16 -11.47 -7.32 -7.08
CA LEU A 16 -12.57 -6.40 -6.82
C LEU A 16 -13.91 -7.04 -7.16
N ASN A 17 -14.96 -6.61 -6.45
CA ASN A 17 -16.33 -6.89 -6.86
C ASN A 17 -16.65 -6.08 -8.14
N GLU A 18 -17.34 -6.69 -9.10
CA GLU A 18 -17.74 -6.04 -10.37
C GLU A 18 -18.50 -4.72 -10.17
N ARG A 19 -19.32 -4.62 -9.12
CA ARG A 19 -20.03 -3.38 -8.79
C ARG A 19 -19.03 -2.27 -8.43
N THR A 20 -18.09 -2.58 -7.54
CA THR A 20 -17.04 -1.64 -7.12
C THR A 20 -16.14 -1.24 -8.28
N TYR A 21 -15.81 -2.19 -9.17
CA TYR A 21 -15.08 -1.89 -10.40
C TYR A 21 -15.83 -0.90 -11.28
N ARG A 22 -17.12 -1.13 -11.53
CA ARG A 22 -17.97 -0.19 -12.30
C ARG A 22 -18.07 1.18 -11.63
N ASP A 23 -18.20 1.23 -10.31
CA ASP A 23 -18.28 2.50 -9.58
C ASP A 23 -16.97 3.30 -9.65
N TYR A 24 -15.81 2.62 -9.72
CA TYR A 24 -14.52 3.27 -9.98
C TYR A 24 -14.41 3.79 -11.42
N GLU A 25 -14.80 2.99 -12.41
CA GLU A 25 -14.79 3.39 -13.82
C GLU A 25 -15.75 4.56 -14.10
N ALA A 26 -16.92 4.57 -13.44
CA ALA A 26 -17.90 5.65 -13.54
C ALA A 26 -17.53 6.90 -12.73
N GLY A 27 -16.48 6.83 -11.89
CA GLY A 27 -16.07 7.93 -11.01
C GLY A 27 -17.05 8.23 -9.87
N THR A 28 -18.03 7.36 -9.63
CA THR A 28 -19.00 7.49 -8.52
C THR A 28 -18.38 7.13 -7.17
N LEU A 29 -17.32 6.31 -7.16
CA LEU A 29 -16.56 5.96 -5.96
C LEU A 29 -15.15 6.54 -6.01
N ARG A 30 -14.75 7.28 -4.97
CA ARG A 30 -13.37 7.74 -4.81
C ARG A 30 -12.43 6.61 -4.41
N LEU A 31 -11.32 6.49 -5.13
CA LEU A 31 -10.23 5.57 -4.80
C LEU A 31 -9.45 6.06 -3.58
N SER A 32 -9.17 5.15 -2.65
CA SER A 32 -8.19 5.41 -1.59
C SER A 32 -6.76 5.30 -2.13
N PRO A 33 -5.77 6.00 -1.54
CA PRO A 33 -4.38 5.91 -1.97
C PRO A 33 -3.83 4.47 -1.95
N TYR A 34 -4.21 3.69 -0.94
CA TYR A 34 -3.84 2.28 -0.85
C TYR A 34 -4.39 1.45 -2.02
N ARG A 35 -5.67 1.66 -2.38
CA ARG A 35 -6.30 0.94 -3.49
C ARG A 35 -5.71 1.33 -4.84
N LEU A 36 -5.38 2.60 -5.03
CA LEU A 36 -4.68 3.06 -6.22
C LEU A 36 -3.35 2.32 -6.42
N VAL A 37 -2.54 2.19 -5.36
CA VAL A 37 -1.26 1.45 -5.43
C VAL A 37 -1.47 -0.02 -5.77
N GLN A 38 -2.50 -0.66 -5.22
CA GLN A 38 -2.80 -2.06 -5.54
C GLN A 38 -3.20 -2.26 -7.01
N ILE A 39 -4.04 -1.37 -7.55
CA ILE A 39 -4.46 -1.40 -8.96
C ILE A 39 -3.26 -1.14 -9.87
N ALA A 40 -2.42 -0.15 -9.53
CA ALA A 40 -1.19 0.17 -10.26
C ALA A 40 -0.27 -1.06 -10.38
N ARG A 41 -0.06 -1.77 -9.27
CA ARG A 41 0.72 -3.02 -9.23
C ARG A 41 0.11 -4.11 -10.10
N ALA A 42 -1.20 -4.33 -10.00
CA ALA A 42 -1.88 -5.36 -10.78
C ALA A 42 -1.82 -5.09 -12.29
N LEU A 43 -1.78 -3.81 -12.68
CA LEU A 43 -1.69 -3.38 -14.07
C LEU A 43 -0.24 -3.14 -14.54
N CYS A 44 0.75 -3.37 -13.67
CA CYS A 44 2.17 -3.09 -13.93
C CYS A 44 2.43 -1.65 -14.40
N VAL A 45 1.72 -0.67 -13.84
CA VAL A 45 1.92 0.76 -14.09
C VAL A 45 2.29 1.49 -12.79
N GLU A 46 2.90 2.67 -12.90
CA GLU A 46 3.15 3.51 -11.73
C GLU A 46 1.84 4.13 -11.22
N PRO A 47 1.66 4.34 -9.89
CA PRO A 47 0.48 5.03 -9.36
C PRO A 47 0.26 6.42 -9.94
N GLY A 48 1.33 7.07 -10.41
CA GLY A 48 1.31 8.36 -11.09
C GLY A 48 0.73 8.33 -12.51
N PHE A 49 0.55 7.15 -13.11
CA PHE A 49 0.09 6.98 -14.50
C PHE A 49 -1.21 7.75 -14.82
N TRP A 50 -2.13 7.86 -13.85
CA TRP A 50 -3.41 8.55 -14.02
C TRP A 50 -3.37 10.06 -13.73
N PHE A 51 -2.21 10.61 -13.32
CA PHE A 51 -2.09 12.00 -12.88
C PHE A 51 -1.09 12.77 -13.73
N VAL A 52 -1.57 13.82 -14.39
CA VAL A 52 -0.72 14.73 -15.17
C VAL A 52 0.23 15.48 -14.22
N GLY A 53 1.54 15.39 -14.49
CA GLY A 53 2.58 16.03 -13.68
C GLY A 53 2.98 15.25 -12.42
N ALA A 54 2.58 13.98 -12.31
CA ALA A 54 3.13 13.12 -11.27
C ALA A 54 4.67 13.02 -11.39
N PRO A 55 5.40 13.00 -10.28
CA PRO A 55 6.85 12.82 -10.32
C PRO A 55 7.16 11.45 -10.94
N ASN A 56 7.97 11.45 -12.01
CA ASN A 56 8.42 10.25 -12.74
C ASN A 56 9.47 9.44 -11.96
N GLY A 57 9.42 9.48 -10.62
CA GLY A 57 10.34 8.72 -9.78
C GLY A 57 9.93 7.27 -9.83
N VAL A 58 10.87 6.40 -10.24
CA VAL A 58 10.74 4.94 -10.19
C VAL A 58 10.08 4.58 -8.88
N PHE A 59 8.82 4.15 -8.95
CA PHE A 59 8.15 3.59 -7.79
C PHE A 59 8.85 2.27 -7.49
N GLU A 60 9.91 2.29 -6.67
CA GLU A 60 10.42 1.05 -6.09
C GLU A 60 9.29 0.51 -5.20
N PRO A 61 8.64 -0.59 -5.58
CA PRO A 61 7.63 -1.17 -4.72
C PRO A 61 8.39 -1.62 -3.48
N SER A 62 8.22 -0.87 -2.38
CA SER A 62 8.70 -1.33 -1.08
C SER A 62 8.19 -2.77 -0.92
N PRO A 63 9.08 -3.73 -0.59
CA PRO A 63 8.73 -5.13 -0.51
C PRO A 63 7.44 -5.25 0.31
N PRO A 64 6.55 -6.22 -0.03
CA PRO A 64 5.32 -6.41 0.71
C PRO A 64 5.66 -6.36 2.19
N ILE A 65 5.02 -5.42 2.91
CA ILE A 65 5.22 -5.28 4.35
C ILE A 65 4.98 -6.68 4.89
N ASP A 66 6.03 -7.30 5.42
CA ASP A 66 5.94 -8.64 5.97
C ASP A 66 5.02 -8.57 7.18
N THR A 67 3.73 -8.78 6.91
CA THR A 67 2.68 -8.81 7.92
C THR A 67 2.77 -10.09 8.75
N GLY A 68 3.68 -11.02 8.43
CA GLY A 68 3.83 -12.32 9.09
C GLY A 68 3.97 -12.19 10.61
N ASN A 69 4.58 -11.09 11.10
CA ASN A 69 4.75 -10.85 12.53
C ASN A 69 3.67 -9.94 13.17
N ILE A 70 2.74 -9.37 12.38
CA ILE A 70 1.58 -8.60 12.91
C ILE A 70 0.61 -9.51 13.68
N GLY A 71 0.70 -10.82 13.48
CA GLY A 71 0.00 -11.83 14.28
C GLY A 71 0.49 -11.94 15.72
N ASN A 72 1.74 -11.54 16.01
CA ASN A 72 2.33 -11.60 17.33
C ASN A 72 1.69 -10.56 18.26
N GLY A 73 1.20 -11.00 19.43
CA GLY A 73 0.54 -10.16 20.42
C GLY A 73 1.39 -8.97 20.87
N ASP A 74 2.71 -9.13 20.94
CA ASP A 74 3.62 -8.07 21.33
C ASP A 74 3.81 -7.05 20.21
N THR A 75 3.86 -7.49 18.95
CA THR A 75 3.90 -6.58 17.79
C THR A 75 2.62 -5.74 17.71
N ARG A 76 1.45 -6.33 18.01
CA ARG A 76 0.18 -5.57 18.08
C ARG A 76 0.17 -4.55 19.20
N ARG A 77 0.69 -4.89 20.39
CA ARG A 77 0.82 -3.96 21.52
C ARG A 77 1.73 -2.79 21.18
N LEU A 78 2.86 -3.05 20.51
CA LEU A 78 3.78 -2.01 20.06
C LEU A 78 3.13 -1.11 18.99
N LEU A 79 2.40 -1.68 18.03
CA LEU A 79 1.66 -0.91 17.03
C LEU A 79 0.56 -0.03 17.66
N HIS A 80 -0.14 -0.54 18.67
CA HIS A 80 -1.13 0.24 19.42
C HIS A 80 -0.45 1.37 20.23
N ALA A 81 0.63 1.08 20.94
CA ALA A 81 1.39 2.11 21.66
C ALA A 81 1.94 3.18 20.69
N TRP A 82 2.38 2.78 19.50
CA TRP A 82 2.83 3.68 18.45
C TRP A 82 1.70 4.57 17.90
N SER A 83 0.52 4.00 17.67
CA SER A 83 -0.62 4.73 17.10
C SER A 83 -1.18 5.78 18.06
N VAL A 84 -1.18 5.49 19.35
CA VAL A 84 -1.63 6.41 20.42
C VAL A 84 -0.66 7.59 20.61
N ASN A 85 0.63 7.41 20.34
CA ASN A 85 1.62 8.47 20.43
C ASN A 85 1.69 9.30 19.14
N ALA A 86 1.53 10.62 19.22
CA ALA A 86 1.71 11.55 18.09
C ALA A 86 2.86 12.54 18.34
N GLY A 87 3.46 13.08 17.27
CA GLY A 87 4.52 14.09 17.37
C GLY A 87 5.92 13.51 17.67
N GLU A 88 6.70 14.23 18.46
CA GLU A 88 8.10 13.89 18.78
C GLU A 88 8.30 12.49 19.41
N PRO A 89 7.47 12.00 20.34
CA PRO A 89 7.62 10.66 20.90
C PRO A 89 7.63 9.55 19.85
N ARG A 90 6.81 9.69 18.79
CA ARG A 90 6.74 8.73 17.69
C ARG A 90 8.05 8.67 16.90
N LYS A 91 8.70 9.82 16.68
CA LYS A 91 10.01 9.88 16.01
C LYS A 91 11.10 9.20 16.84
N HIS A 92 11.09 9.40 18.15
CA HIS A 92 12.06 8.75 19.04
C HIS A 92 11.91 7.22 19.01
N PHE A 93 10.67 6.70 19.04
CA PHE A 93 10.45 5.26 18.88
C PHE A 93 10.94 4.74 17.52
N LEU A 94 10.79 5.52 16.44
CA LEU A 94 11.35 5.15 15.13
C LEU A 94 12.87 5.01 15.19
N HIS A 95 13.53 6.03 15.76
CA HIS A 95 14.98 6.08 15.84
C HIS A 95 15.54 4.93 16.70
N LEU A 96 14.88 4.59 17.81
CA LEU A 96 15.24 3.44 18.62
C LEU A 96 15.10 2.12 17.84
N ALA A 97 13.98 1.92 17.14
CA ALA A 97 13.77 0.72 16.33
C ALA A 97 14.84 0.59 15.23
N LEU A 98 15.19 1.69 14.55
CA LEU A 98 16.24 1.72 13.53
C LEU A 98 17.64 1.45 14.12
N ALA A 99 17.94 2.00 15.30
CA ALA A 99 19.21 1.77 15.99
C ALA A 99 19.37 0.29 16.41
N LEU A 100 18.32 -0.31 16.97
CA LEU A 100 18.29 -1.72 17.34
C LEU A 100 18.44 -2.62 16.11
N ALA A 101 17.71 -2.34 15.02
CA ALA A 101 17.82 -3.10 13.78
C ALA A 101 19.22 -3.03 13.15
N ARG A 102 19.92 -1.89 13.27
CA ARG A 102 21.31 -1.75 12.84
C ARG A 102 22.27 -2.60 13.67
N HIS A 103 22.07 -2.67 14.99
CA HIS A 103 22.91 -3.50 15.86
C HIS A 103 22.66 -5.00 15.71
N CYS A 104 21.40 -5.41 15.51
CA CYS A 104 21.07 -6.83 15.31
C CYS A 104 21.53 -7.39 13.95
N ARG A 105 21.87 -6.55 12.97
CA ARG A 105 22.43 -6.99 11.68
C ARG A 105 23.93 -7.34 11.73
N LEU A 106 24.58 -7.12 12.88
CA LEU A 106 26.01 -7.36 13.09
C LEU A 106 26.31 -8.61 13.94
N LEU A 107 25.27 -9.39 14.28
CA LEU A 107 25.36 -10.72 14.91
C LEU A 107 24.86 -11.77 13.92
#